data_AF-A0A9W9C2J0-F1
#
_entry.id   AF-A0A9W9C2J0-F1
#
_cell.length_a   1.000
_cell.length_b   1.000
_cell.length_c   1.000
_cell.angle_alpha   90.00
_cell.angle_beta   90.00
_cell.angle_gamma   90.00
#
_symmetry.space_group_name_H-M   'P 1'
#
loop_
_entity.id
_entity.type
_entity.pdbx_description
1 polymer ?
#
loop_
_entity_poly.entity_id
_entity_poly.type
_entity_poly.pdbx_seq_one_letter_code
_entity_poly.pdbx_strand_id
1 'polypeptide(L)'
;MPAAGDDLREYLIVRPASSSSSSGSHLTQLVPDLRTDTPRFHKTANHKAESTVMEVDHTTHPGTADAPVTVPIAGVMSMDDFLSANQEDHDAFLAEREAANARPSKKSKTNPSTPVQPVAVGARSSKHTILLHEQSQALAIPQPVFTYQGDSVTKFSVEVSFPGLPNAEELQGLKEEGRFNSKQEAKEAVSKSALAVLERLVEEGRVTKAGKAKKPKSEPGQQQSKEEESGENFVGQLLEFQRATGAPQPTYTDYQLGQRWACLAEIEGHDKPYGSLEAPFGSKKAARQHAAGCAVAHFKAAGTWPEEFSDVGGIKKRKAAPANPPSQSASPDGRKPSVASSSAAAASAQSQVASLAHMLSLSTPEYRFTYTDPSASDIHTVSCYFRDGGAHEGPIGEVRNIFGKKNAKNECARKTLQYLINLKNEREAIANRLIAGIKGGAEIASVGVGMAMDGEESIAKKKEEEISDDETDVYEDAMEH
;
A
#
# COMPACT_ATOMS: atom_id res chain seq x y z
N MET A 1 2.83 2.59 -60.73
CA MET A 1 2.12 3.88 -60.68
C MET A 1 0.64 3.58 -60.77
N PRO A 2 -0.10 3.46 -59.65
CA PRO A 2 -1.55 3.46 -59.69
C PRO A 2 -2.08 4.91 -59.65
N ALA A 3 -3.22 5.13 -60.29
CA ALA A 3 -3.80 6.43 -60.60
C ALA A 3 -4.42 7.12 -59.37
N ALA A 4 -4.43 8.46 -59.40
CA ALA A 4 -5.06 9.30 -58.38
C ALA A 4 -6.59 9.19 -58.49
N GLY A 5 -7.22 8.60 -57.47
CA GLY A 5 -8.67 8.48 -57.41
C GLY A 5 -9.23 7.42 -56.46
N ASP A 6 -8.40 6.64 -55.76
CA ASP A 6 -8.91 5.64 -54.80
C ASP A 6 -9.42 6.29 -53.52
N ASP A 7 -10.71 6.06 -53.28
CA ASP A 7 -11.55 6.56 -52.19
C ASP A 7 -11.04 6.06 -50.81
N LEU A 8 -10.67 7.01 -49.95
CA LEU A 8 -10.03 6.79 -48.65
C LEU A 8 -10.98 6.23 -47.57
N ARG A 9 -12.25 5.93 -47.90
CA ARG A 9 -13.20 5.31 -46.96
C ARG A 9 -13.03 3.81 -46.78
N GLU A 10 -12.30 3.12 -47.65
CA GLU A 10 -12.11 1.65 -47.56
C GLU A 10 -11.02 1.20 -46.59
N TYR A 11 -10.13 2.10 -46.13
CA TYR A 11 -8.98 1.73 -45.30
C TYR A 11 -9.20 1.83 -43.77
N LEU A 12 -10.42 2.14 -43.32
CA LEU A 12 -10.77 2.25 -41.89
C LEU A 12 -11.62 1.08 -41.35
N ILE A 13 -11.91 0.06 -42.15
CA ILE A 13 -12.66 -1.13 -41.70
C ILE A 13 -11.75 -2.36 -41.76
N VAL A 14 -11.22 -2.74 -40.60
CA VAL A 14 -10.50 -4.01 -40.42
C VAL A 14 -11.48 -5.17 -40.65
N ARG A 15 -11.22 -6.01 -41.66
CA ARG A 15 -11.99 -7.22 -41.94
C ARG A 15 -11.93 -8.19 -40.73
N PRO A 16 -13.06 -8.74 -40.26
CA PRO A 16 -13.02 -9.84 -39.30
C PRO A 16 -12.50 -11.11 -39.99
N ALA A 17 -11.59 -11.81 -39.30
CA ALA A 17 -11.07 -13.11 -39.73
C ALA A 17 -12.21 -14.13 -39.80
N SER A 18 -12.40 -14.71 -40.98
CA SER A 18 -13.36 -15.78 -41.24
C SER A 18 -12.92 -17.05 -40.51
N SER A 19 -13.71 -17.47 -39.54
CA SER A 19 -13.62 -18.77 -38.88
C SER A 19 -14.14 -19.86 -39.83
N SER A 20 -13.26 -20.79 -40.21
CA SER A 20 -13.64 -22.02 -40.90
C SER A 20 -14.28 -22.99 -39.90
N SER A 21 -15.56 -23.23 -40.11
CA SER A 21 -16.35 -24.29 -39.51
C SER A 21 -15.86 -25.68 -39.94
N SER A 22 -15.74 -26.59 -38.97
CA SER A 22 -15.79 -28.04 -39.24
C SER A 22 -16.90 -28.65 -38.41
N SER A 23 -17.80 -29.31 -39.14
CA SER A 23 -19.02 -29.93 -38.67
C SER A 23 -18.73 -31.23 -37.91
N GLY A 24 -19.43 -31.43 -36.79
CA GLY A 24 -19.42 -32.68 -36.05
C GLY A 24 -20.68 -32.79 -35.18
N SER A 25 -21.72 -33.36 -35.77
CA SER A 25 -23.02 -33.67 -35.19
C SER A 25 -22.96 -34.73 -34.08
N HIS A 26 -23.60 -34.51 -32.93
CA HIS A 26 -24.47 -35.52 -32.30
C HIS A 26 -25.28 -34.99 -31.08
N LEU A 27 -26.57 -35.38 -31.09
CA LEU A 27 -27.45 -35.75 -29.97
C LEU A 27 -27.95 -34.69 -28.95
N THR A 28 -29.24 -34.42 -29.10
CA THR A 28 -30.29 -34.13 -28.10
C THR A 28 -30.00 -34.48 -26.63
N GLN A 29 -30.25 -33.54 -25.71
CA GLN A 29 -31.18 -33.75 -24.59
C GLN A 29 -31.59 -32.42 -23.92
N LEU A 30 -32.89 -32.36 -23.61
CA LEU A 30 -33.67 -31.27 -22.99
C LEU A 30 -33.38 -31.14 -21.47
N VAL A 31 -33.95 -30.09 -20.84
CA VAL A 31 -34.30 -29.90 -19.39
C VAL A 31 -33.46 -28.77 -18.69
N PRO A 32 -34.01 -27.94 -17.77
CA PRO A 32 -34.46 -26.58 -18.09
C PRO A 32 -33.88 -25.50 -17.14
N ASP A 33 -34.37 -24.27 -17.34
CA ASP A 33 -34.24 -23.09 -16.48
C ASP A 33 -34.17 -23.34 -14.97
N LEU A 34 -33.16 -22.74 -14.34
CA LEU A 34 -33.18 -22.37 -12.92
C LEU A 34 -32.41 -21.06 -12.73
N ARG A 35 -33.19 -19.97 -12.75
CA ARG A 35 -32.83 -18.68 -12.18
C ARG A 35 -32.63 -18.85 -10.67
N THR A 36 -31.47 -18.44 -10.16
CA THR A 36 -31.27 -18.22 -8.73
C THR A 36 -31.08 -16.74 -8.45
N ASP A 37 -32.14 -16.16 -7.90
CA ASP A 37 -32.16 -14.90 -7.16
C ASP A 37 -31.14 -14.91 -6.01
N THR A 38 -30.32 -13.87 -5.94
CA THR A 38 -29.49 -13.57 -4.76
C THR A 38 -30.19 -12.57 -3.85
N PRO A 39 -30.49 -12.90 -2.57
CA PRO A 39 -31.08 -11.94 -1.66
C PRO A 39 -30.01 -11.01 -1.04
N ARG A 40 -30.35 -9.71 -1.04
CA ARG A 40 -29.74 -8.65 -0.23
C ARG A 40 -29.86 -8.98 1.26
N PHE A 41 -28.74 -9.06 1.97
CA PHE A 41 -28.73 -9.05 3.43
C PHE A 41 -28.62 -7.62 3.96
N HIS A 42 -29.70 -7.14 4.58
CA HIS A 42 -29.66 -6.05 5.55
C HIS A 42 -29.06 -6.58 6.86
N LYS A 43 -28.06 -5.88 7.42
CA LYS A 43 -27.50 -6.19 8.74
C LYS A 43 -27.72 -4.99 9.66
N THR A 44 -28.76 -5.07 10.47
CA THR A 44 -29.01 -4.24 11.65
C THR A 44 -29.16 -5.12 12.87
N ALA A 45 -28.91 -4.50 14.04
CA ALA A 45 -29.21 -4.95 15.41
C ALA A 45 -28.13 -5.73 16.18
N ASN A 46 -27.52 -5.00 17.13
CA ASN A 46 -27.55 -5.25 18.58
C ASN A 46 -27.60 -6.70 19.06
N HIS A 47 -26.49 -7.18 19.63
CA HIS A 47 -26.51 -8.28 20.59
C HIS A 47 -26.23 -7.77 22.01
N LYS A 48 -27.28 -7.87 22.81
CA LYS A 48 -27.32 -7.82 24.27
C LYS A 48 -26.67 -9.11 24.79
N ALA A 49 -25.68 -8.99 25.67
CA ALA A 49 -25.02 -10.12 26.29
C ALA A 49 -25.93 -10.72 27.38
N GLU A 50 -26.31 -11.98 27.21
CA GLU A 50 -26.88 -12.83 28.25
C GLU A 50 -25.77 -13.67 28.89
N SER A 51 -25.81 -13.69 30.22
CA SER A 51 -24.94 -14.43 31.14
C SER A 51 -25.20 -15.93 31.02
N THR A 52 -24.25 -16.68 30.49
CA THR A 52 -24.28 -18.15 30.50
C THR A 52 -23.68 -18.67 31.80
N VAL A 53 -24.53 -19.27 32.63
CA VAL A 53 -24.17 -20.08 33.80
C VAL A 53 -23.56 -21.38 33.29
N MET A 54 -22.29 -21.66 33.62
CA MET A 54 -21.69 -22.98 33.39
C MET A 54 -22.04 -23.88 34.56
N GLU A 55 -22.98 -24.80 34.33
CA GLU A 55 -23.28 -25.93 35.20
C GLU A 55 -22.24 -27.03 34.93
N VAL A 56 -21.47 -27.39 35.96
CA VAL A 56 -20.45 -28.43 35.89
C VAL A 56 -21.08 -29.74 36.35
N ASP A 57 -21.29 -30.66 35.41
CA ASP A 57 -21.72 -32.03 35.69
C ASP A 57 -20.61 -32.81 36.41
N HIS A 58 -20.88 -33.25 37.64
CA HIS A 58 -20.04 -34.21 38.37
C HIS A 58 -20.60 -35.62 38.21
N THR A 59 -19.82 -36.50 37.60
CA THR A 59 -20.14 -37.93 37.46
C THR A 59 -19.92 -38.66 38.78
N THR A 60 -21.02 -39.11 39.38
CA THR A 60 -21.05 -39.95 40.59
C THR A 60 -20.60 -41.39 40.29
N HIS A 61 -19.54 -41.86 40.95
CA HIS A 61 -19.21 -43.27 41.07
C HIS A 61 -19.44 -43.74 42.52
N PRO A 62 -20.13 -44.88 42.76
CA PRO A 62 -20.18 -45.50 44.07
C PRO A 62 -19.08 -46.57 44.19
N GLY A 63 -18.37 -46.62 45.31
CA GLY A 63 -17.41 -47.71 45.52
C GLY A 63 -16.58 -47.63 46.79
N THR A 64 -17.08 -48.32 47.82
CA THR A 64 -16.34 -49.08 48.83
C THR A 64 -15.40 -48.34 49.80
N ALA A 65 -15.78 -48.47 51.07
CA ALA A 65 -15.00 -48.16 52.25
C ALA A 65 -13.72 -49.01 52.32
N ASP A 66 -12.60 -48.33 52.49
CA ASP A 66 -11.48 -48.79 53.31
C ASP A 66 -10.77 -47.54 53.86
N ALA A 67 -10.56 -47.51 55.17
CA ALA A 67 -9.93 -46.39 55.86
C ALA A 67 -8.41 -46.57 55.87
N PRO A 68 -7.63 -45.70 55.19
CA PRO A 68 -6.20 -45.61 55.47
C PRO A 68 -5.98 -44.66 56.66
N VAL A 69 -5.35 -45.20 57.71
CA VAL A 69 -4.72 -44.43 58.78
C VAL A 69 -3.55 -43.66 58.15
N THR A 70 -3.76 -42.39 57.83
CA THR A 70 -2.73 -41.48 57.32
C THR A 70 -1.88 -41.00 58.48
N VAL A 71 -0.65 -41.51 58.54
CA VAL A 71 0.40 -40.99 59.42
C VAL A 71 0.84 -39.63 58.87
N PRO A 72 0.85 -38.55 59.67
CA PRO A 72 1.18 -37.22 59.19
C PRO A 72 2.65 -37.15 58.74
N ILE A 73 2.86 -36.86 57.46
CA ILE A 73 4.17 -36.57 56.89
C ILE A 73 4.59 -35.19 57.41
N ALA A 74 5.59 -35.17 58.30
CA ALA A 74 6.14 -33.94 58.86
C ALA A 74 6.65 -33.02 57.73
N GLY A 75 6.08 -31.83 57.61
CA GLY A 75 6.49 -30.79 56.65
C GLY A 75 5.44 -30.41 55.60
N VAL A 76 4.30 -31.12 55.52
CA VAL A 76 3.18 -30.71 54.67
C VAL A 76 2.17 -29.97 55.54
N MET A 77 2.17 -28.64 55.49
CA MET A 77 1.15 -27.83 56.15
C MET A 77 -0.22 -28.18 55.54
N SER A 78 -1.20 -28.44 56.41
CA SER A 78 -2.58 -28.62 55.96
C SER A 78 -3.05 -27.37 55.23
N MET A 79 -3.91 -27.53 54.22
CA MET A 79 -4.49 -26.42 53.48
C MET A 79 -5.17 -25.41 54.41
N ASP A 80 -5.83 -25.89 55.47
CA ASP A 80 -6.44 -25.04 56.50
C ASP A 80 -5.42 -24.26 57.32
N ASP A 81 -4.24 -24.84 57.58
CA ASP A 81 -3.15 -24.22 58.33
C ASP A 81 -2.46 -23.14 57.48
N PHE A 82 -2.32 -23.39 56.17
CA PHE A 82 -1.83 -22.40 55.21
C PHE A 82 -2.80 -21.24 55.03
N LEU A 83 -4.10 -21.50 54.91
CA LEU A 83 -5.11 -20.45 54.81
C LEU A 83 -5.16 -19.61 56.09
N SER A 84 -5.10 -20.24 57.26
CA SER A 84 -5.07 -19.53 58.55
C SER A 84 -3.81 -18.68 58.71
N ALA A 85 -2.65 -19.18 58.30
CA ALA A 85 -1.38 -18.45 58.42
C ALA A 85 -1.27 -17.22 57.48
N ASN A 86 -2.01 -17.20 56.37
CA ASN A 86 -1.98 -16.11 55.38
C ASN A 86 -3.24 -15.23 55.41
N GLN A 87 -4.16 -15.48 56.35
CA GLN A 87 -5.43 -14.77 56.40
C GLN A 87 -5.24 -13.28 56.74
N GLU A 88 -4.31 -12.96 57.65
CA GLU A 88 -4.00 -11.57 58.00
C GLU A 88 -3.45 -10.76 56.82
N ASP A 89 -2.59 -11.37 55.99
CA ASP A 89 -2.03 -10.71 54.79
C ASP A 89 -3.11 -10.48 53.73
N HIS A 90 -4.03 -11.44 53.55
CA HIS A 90 -5.16 -11.29 52.64
C HIS A 90 -6.14 -10.20 53.10
N ASP A 91 -6.42 -10.14 54.40
CA ASP A 91 -7.30 -9.12 54.98
C ASP A 91 -6.64 -7.72 54.94
N ALA A 92 -5.32 -7.63 55.14
CA ALA A 92 -4.57 -6.40 54.95
C ALA A 92 -4.62 -5.91 53.49
N PHE A 93 -4.50 -6.82 52.51
CA PHE A 93 -4.63 -6.49 51.10
C PHE A 93 -6.03 -6.00 50.72
N LEU A 94 -7.08 -6.61 51.28
CA LEU A 94 -8.46 -6.16 51.08
C LEU A 94 -8.71 -4.78 51.72
N ALA A 95 -8.19 -4.55 52.93
CA ALA A 95 -8.30 -3.27 53.61
C ALA A 95 -7.56 -2.15 52.85
N GLU A 96 -6.39 -2.42 52.27
CA GLU A 96 -5.65 -1.44 51.45
C GLU A 96 -6.41 -1.10 50.15
N ARG A 97 -7.03 -2.10 49.53
CA ARG A 97 -7.88 -1.90 48.34
C ARG A 97 -9.15 -1.12 48.66
N GLU A 98 -9.77 -1.38 49.81
CA GLU A 98 -10.94 -0.63 50.28
C GLU A 98 -10.56 0.81 50.65
N ALA A 99 -9.42 1.03 51.31
CA ALA A 99 -8.90 2.37 51.58
C ALA A 99 -8.54 3.16 50.31
N ALA A 100 -8.05 2.48 49.26
CA ALA A 100 -7.82 3.09 47.95
C ALA A 100 -9.12 3.49 47.24
N ASN A 101 -10.19 2.70 47.40
CA ASN A 101 -11.52 2.99 46.84
C ASN A 101 -12.36 3.97 47.69
N ALA A 102 -12.11 4.06 49.00
CA ALA A 102 -12.83 4.92 49.92
C ALA A 102 -12.34 6.37 49.89
N ARG A 103 -11.27 6.70 49.14
CA ARG A 103 -10.94 8.10 48.85
C ARG A 103 -12.12 8.71 48.08
N PRO A 104 -12.85 9.68 48.65
CA PRO A 104 -14.00 10.24 47.98
C PRO A 104 -13.49 10.96 46.74
N SER A 105 -13.75 10.40 45.58
CA SER A 105 -13.75 11.14 44.33
C SER A 105 -14.78 12.23 44.50
N LYS A 106 -14.35 13.40 44.99
CA LYS A 106 -15.16 14.61 44.98
C LYS A 106 -15.61 14.77 43.54
N LYS A 107 -16.89 14.50 43.28
CA LYS A 107 -17.55 14.86 42.03
C LYS A 107 -17.41 16.37 41.91
N SER A 108 -16.37 16.80 41.20
CA SER A 108 -16.18 18.18 40.81
C SER A 108 -17.39 18.55 39.97
N LYS A 109 -18.27 19.36 40.55
CA LYS A 109 -19.30 20.10 39.83
C LYS A 109 -18.58 20.84 38.71
N THR A 110 -18.78 20.38 37.49
CA THR A 110 -18.13 20.86 36.28
C THR A 110 -18.48 22.33 36.08
N ASN A 111 -17.55 23.23 36.42
CA ASN A 111 -17.53 24.57 35.86
C ASN A 111 -17.17 24.44 34.37
N PRO A 112 -17.96 24.98 33.43
CA PRO A 112 -17.74 24.80 31.98
C PRO A 112 -16.59 25.68 31.42
N SER A 113 -15.55 25.98 32.20
CA SER A 113 -14.54 26.98 31.85
C SER A 113 -13.10 26.49 31.92
N THR A 114 -12.83 25.23 32.29
CA THR A 114 -11.45 24.71 32.20
C THR A 114 -11.17 24.33 30.75
N PRO A 115 -10.19 24.96 30.08
CA PRO A 115 -9.82 24.58 28.71
C PRO A 115 -9.38 23.12 28.74
N VAL A 116 -10.05 22.29 27.94
CA VAL A 116 -9.70 20.87 27.79
C VAL A 116 -8.26 20.81 27.30
N GLN A 117 -7.36 20.25 28.10
CA GLN A 117 -5.97 20.11 27.70
C GLN A 117 -5.84 18.89 26.78
N PRO A 118 -5.16 19.02 25.63
CA PRO A 118 -4.95 17.90 24.71
C PRO A 118 -4.12 16.80 25.38
N VAL A 119 -4.62 15.57 25.36
CA VAL A 119 -3.92 14.40 25.93
C VAL A 119 -3.09 13.76 24.82
N ALA A 120 -1.81 13.50 25.08
CA ALA A 120 -0.94 12.78 24.15
C ALA A 120 -1.41 11.33 23.99
N VAL A 121 -1.75 10.92 22.76
CA VAL A 121 -2.27 9.56 22.47
C VAL A 121 -1.16 8.62 21.98
N GLY A 122 0.09 9.08 22.05
CA GLY A 122 1.28 8.28 21.77
C GLY A 122 1.72 8.35 20.30
N ALA A 123 3.03 8.48 20.08
CA ALA A 123 3.64 8.42 18.76
C ALA A 123 3.51 6.99 18.19
N ARG A 124 3.08 6.81 16.93
CA ARG A 124 2.81 5.46 16.38
C ARG A 124 4.03 4.51 16.34
N SER A 125 5.23 5.06 16.50
CA SER A 125 6.49 4.34 16.66
C SER A 125 7.46 5.23 17.43
N SER A 126 8.10 4.70 18.47
CA SER A 126 9.11 5.43 19.24
C SER A 126 10.47 5.47 18.55
N LYS A 127 11.30 6.47 18.90
CA LYS A 127 12.65 6.71 18.35
C LYS A 127 13.49 5.42 18.33
N HIS A 128 13.58 4.75 19.48
CA HIS A 128 14.39 3.54 19.65
C HIS A 128 13.85 2.34 18.88
N THR A 129 12.53 2.22 18.72
CA THR A 129 11.95 1.13 17.92
C THR A 129 12.34 1.28 16.45
N ILE A 130 12.28 2.49 15.90
CA ILE A 130 12.66 2.78 14.52
C ILE A 130 14.15 2.46 14.32
N LEU A 131 15.01 3.01 15.18
CA LEU A 131 16.45 2.80 15.11
C LEU A 131 16.82 1.32 15.18
N LEU A 132 16.16 0.54 16.04
CA LEU A 132 16.41 -0.91 16.15
C LEU A 132 16.09 -1.63 14.83
N HIS A 133 14.97 -1.31 14.20
CA HIS A 133 14.59 -1.91 12.91
C HIS A 133 15.54 -1.47 11.79
N GLU A 134 15.92 -0.20 11.75
CA GLU A 134 16.87 0.33 10.75
C GLU A 134 18.24 -0.33 10.90
N GLN A 135 18.76 -0.46 12.13
CA GLN A 135 20.04 -1.09 12.41
C GLN A 135 20.01 -2.59 12.10
N SER A 136 18.93 -3.29 12.46
CA SER A 136 18.73 -4.69 12.09
C SER A 136 18.76 -4.88 10.57
N GLN A 137 18.08 -3.99 9.84
CA GLN A 137 18.08 -4.00 8.37
C GLN A 137 19.45 -3.68 7.78
N ALA A 138 20.16 -2.68 8.33
CA ALA A 138 21.50 -2.29 7.88
C ALA A 138 22.53 -3.41 8.08
N LEU A 139 22.38 -4.19 9.15
CA LEU A 139 23.22 -5.35 9.45
C LEU A 139 22.77 -6.64 8.74
N ALA A 140 21.66 -6.58 7.99
CA ALA A 140 21.02 -7.74 7.35
C ALA A 140 20.66 -8.87 8.33
N ILE A 141 20.28 -8.48 9.55
CA ILE A 141 19.84 -9.35 10.64
C ILE A 141 18.31 -9.55 10.53
N PRO A 142 17.77 -10.72 10.93
CA PRO A 142 16.33 -10.92 11.07
C PRO A 142 15.65 -9.83 11.90
N GLN A 143 14.42 -9.47 11.53
CA GLN A 143 13.67 -8.42 12.22
C GLN A 143 13.35 -8.84 13.68
N PRO A 144 13.41 -7.91 14.64
CA PRO A 144 13.08 -8.19 16.04
C PRO A 144 11.61 -8.61 16.20
N VAL A 145 11.38 -9.62 17.03
CA VAL A 145 10.05 -10.10 17.44
C VAL A 145 9.81 -9.69 18.88
N PHE A 146 8.69 -8.99 19.11
CA PHE A 146 8.29 -8.51 20.43
C PHE A 146 7.16 -9.37 21.00
N THR A 147 7.36 -9.92 22.19
CA THR A 147 6.36 -10.69 22.94
C THR A 147 5.90 -9.87 24.13
N TYR A 148 4.59 -9.61 24.21
CA TYR A 148 3.99 -8.78 25.26
C TYR A 148 3.38 -9.67 26.34
N GLN A 149 3.59 -9.31 27.60
CA GLN A 149 2.93 -9.91 28.75
C GLN A 149 2.31 -8.82 29.64
N GLY A 150 1.30 -9.22 30.41
CA GLY A 150 0.56 -8.34 31.32
C GLY A 150 -0.61 -7.57 30.70
N ASP A 151 -1.35 -6.89 31.57
CA ASP A 151 -2.53 -6.10 31.25
C ASP A 151 -2.47 -4.70 31.91
N SER A 152 -3.57 -3.94 31.81
CA SER A 152 -3.66 -2.61 32.42
C SER A 152 -3.55 -2.61 33.95
N VAL A 153 -3.79 -3.75 34.61
CA VAL A 153 -3.76 -3.90 36.06
C VAL A 153 -2.37 -4.36 36.52
N THR A 154 -1.82 -5.41 35.89
CA THR A 154 -0.52 -5.99 36.22
C THR A 154 0.65 -5.20 35.65
N LYS A 155 0.37 -4.17 34.84
CA LYS A 155 1.33 -3.42 34.03
C LYS A 155 1.90 -4.27 32.89
N PHE A 156 2.36 -3.61 31.83
CA PHE A 156 2.88 -4.27 30.65
C PHE A 156 4.37 -4.56 30.80
N SER A 157 4.77 -5.77 30.44
CA SER A 157 6.17 -6.17 30.23
C SER A 157 6.34 -6.65 28.79
N VAL A 158 7.53 -6.41 28.22
CA VAL A 158 7.83 -6.78 26.82
C VAL A 158 9.19 -7.45 26.77
N GLU A 159 9.22 -8.52 25.99
CA GLU A 159 10.39 -9.31 25.69
C GLU A 159 10.71 -9.15 24.20
N VAL A 160 11.99 -8.94 23.86
CA VAL A 160 12.46 -8.87 22.47
C VAL A 160 13.36 -10.05 22.14
N SER A 161 13.21 -10.57 20.93
CA SER A 161 13.95 -11.73 20.42
C SER A 161 14.35 -11.54 18.96
N PHE A 162 15.49 -12.12 18.56
CA PHE A 162 16.05 -12.03 17.20
C PHE A 162 16.19 -13.43 16.62
N PRO A 163 15.10 -14.04 16.12
CA PRO A 163 15.14 -15.41 15.64
C PRO A 163 16.13 -15.56 14.48
N GLY A 164 17.10 -16.47 14.63
CA GLY A 164 18.10 -16.77 13.61
C GLY A 164 19.44 -16.07 13.77
N LEU A 165 19.72 -15.42 14.90
CA LEU A 165 21.06 -14.93 15.25
C LEU A 165 21.78 -15.92 16.21
N PRO A 166 22.59 -16.86 15.71
CA PRO A 166 23.19 -17.92 16.54
C PRO A 166 24.24 -17.39 17.53
N ASN A 167 24.79 -16.19 17.29
CA ASN A 167 25.90 -15.65 18.08
C ASN A 167 25.46 -14.59 19.10
N ALA A 168 24.15 -14.37 19.28
CA ALA A 168 23.62 -13.34 20.18
C ALA A 168 22.48 -13.87 21.07
N GLU A 169 22.80 -14.88 21.89
CA GLU A 169 21.88 -15.40 22.91
C GLU A 169 21.43 -14.30 23.88
N GLU A 170 22.27 -13.29 24.13
CA GLU A 170 21.96 -12.13 24.98
C GLU A 170 20.81 -11.26 24.44
N LEU A 171 20.55 -11.31 23.13
CA LEU A 171 19.43 -10.62 22.51
C LEU A 171 18.16 -11.48 22.47
N GLN A 172 18.26 -12.75 22.84
CA GLN A 172 17.13 -13.67 22.81
C GLN A 172 16.42 -13.64 24.15
N GLY A 173 15.24 -13.02 24.17
CA GLY A 173 14.43 -12.95 25.38
C GLY A 173 14.83 -11.83 26.32
N LEU A 174 15.46 -10.77 25.77
CA LEU A 174 15.81 -9.59 26.55
C LEU A 174 14.52 -8.95 27.07
N LYS A 175 14.40 -8.88 28.40
CA LYS A 175 13.29 -8.25 29.12
C LYS A 175 13.84 -7.05 29.85
N GLU A 176 13.11 -5.95 29.81
CA GLU A 176 13.39 -4.83 30.69
C GLU A 176 12.64 -5.04 32.00
N GLU A 177 13.36 -4.97 33.12
CA GLU A 177 12.79 -5.02 34.47
C GLU A 177 12.07 -3.70 34.76
N GLY A 178 10.87 -3.57 34.19
CA GLY A 178 10.02 -2.39 34.32
C GLY A 178 8.56 -2.75 34.15
N ARG A 179 7.73 -2.27 35.09
CA ARG A 179 6.27 -2.34 34.98
C ARG A 179 5.77 -1.07 34.30
N PHE A 180 5.55 -1.12 32.99
CA PHE A 180 5.18 0.06 32.22
C PHE A 180 3.67 0.29 32.18
N ASN A 181 3.26 1.56 32.07
CA ASN A 181 1.84 1.93 32.06
C ASN A 181 1.19 1.66 30.69
N SER A 182 1.99 1.51 29.64
CA SER A 182 1.54 1.25 28.28
C SER A 182 2.43 0.22 27.56
N LYS A 183 1.83 -0.60 26.69
CA LYS A 183 2.56 -1.51 25.79
C LYS A 183 3.60 -0.79 24.95
N GLN A 184 3.31 0.46 24.58
CA GLN A 184 4.19 1.25 23.73
C GLN A 184 5.44 1.71 24.48
N GLU A 185 5.27 2.17 25.72
CA GLU A 185 6.37 2.57 26.60
C GLU A 185 7.29 1.36 26.89
N ALA A 186 6.69 0.20 27.18
CA ALA A 186 7.43 -1.04 27.37
C ALA A 186 8.21 -1.46 26.12
N LYS A 187 7.60 -1.32 24.94
CA LYS A 187 8.27 -1.60 23.66
C LYS A 187 9.44 -0.66 23.42
N GLU A 188 9.29 0.61 23.75
CA GLU A 188 10.35 1.61 23.59
C GLU A 188 11.54 1.32 24.50
N ALA A 189 11.26 1.08 25.78
CA ALA A 189 12.27 0.76 26.77
C ALA A 189 13.09 -0.46 26.32
N VAL A 190 12.42 -1.58 26.04
CA VAL A 190 13.12 -2.80 25.62
C VAL A 190 13.87 -2.62 24.29
N SER A 191 13.36 -1.76 23.38
CA SER A 191 14.07 -1.45 22.13
C SER A 191 15.34 -0.63 22.37
N LYS A 192 15.34 0.28 23.35
CA LYS A 192 16.53 1.02 23.78
C LYS A 192 17.58 0.09 24.36
N SER A 193 17.17 -0.83 25.23
CA SER A 193 18.05 -1.85 25.82
C SER A 193 18.63 -2.79 24.75
N ALA A 194 17.79 -3.24 23.81
CA ALA A 194 18.23 -4.10 22.70
C ALA A 194 19.21 -3.40 21.75
N LEU A 195 19.02 -2.10 21.48
CA LEU A 195 19.95 -1.30 20.69
C LEU A 195 21.34 -1.25 21.32
N ALA A 196 21.42 -0.98 22.62
CA ALA A 196 22.71 -0.91 23.33
C ALA A 196 23.47 -2.24 23.27
N VAL A 197 22.76 -3.37 23.41
CA VAL A 197 23.37 -4.72 23.28
C VAL A 197 23.79 -4.99 21.84
N LEU A 198 22.97 -4.61 20.85
CA LEU A 198 23.28 -4.77 19.43
C LEU A 198 24.51 -3.97 19.01
N GLU A 199 24.64 -2.72 19.48
CA GLU A 199 25.82 -1.88 19.25
C GLU A 199 27.08 -2.51 19.84
N ARG A 200 27.04 -3.00 21.09
CA ARG A 200 28.14 -3.72 21.71
C ARG A 200 28.56 -4.96 20.90
N LEU A 201 27.61 -5.77 20.44
CA LEU A 201 27.91 -6.97 19.65
C LEU A 201 28.50 -6.65 18.26
N VAL A 202 28.17 -5.48 17.70
CA VAL A 202 28.78 -4.97 16.47
C VAL A 202 30.22 -4.51 16.72
N GLU A 203 30.48 -3.84 17.84
CA GLU A 203 31.83 -3.42 18.26
C GLU A 203 32.75 -4.60 18.56
N GLU A 204 32.22 -5.65 19.22
CA GLU A 204 32.93 -6.91 19.47
C GLU A 204 33.17 -7.74 18.20
N GLY A 205 32.60 -7.33 17.06
CA GLY A 205 32.72 -8.05 15.79
C GLY A 205 31.96 -9.37 15.72
N ARG A 206 31.18 -9.71 16.75
CA ARG A 206 30.32 -10.92 16.78
C ARG A 206 29.18 -10.83 15.78
N VAL A 207 28.74 -9.60 15.50
CA VAL A 207 27.75 -9.28 14.46
C VAL A 207 28.47 -8.52 13.35
N THR A 208 28.90 -9.24 12.32
CA THR A 208 29.57 -8.62 11.18
C THR A 208 28.58 -7.78 10.38
N LYS A 209 28.89 -6.50 10.17
CA LYS A 209 28.23 -5.66 9.14
C LYS A 209 28.32 -6.43 7.83
N ALA A 210 27.21 -7.01 7.37
CA ALA A 210 27.22 -7.87 6.20
C ALA A 210 27.77 -7.08 5.00
N GLY A 211 29.02 -7.37 4.62
CA GLY A 211 29.65 -6.78 3.44
C GLY A 211 28.89 -7.22 2.20
N LYS A 212 27.94 -6.40 1.73
CA LYS A 212 27.24 -6.47 0.43
C LYS A 212 27.09 -7.89 -0.15
N ALA A 213 26.63 -8.85 0.64
CA ALA A 213 26.26 -10.16 0.13
C ALA A 213 24.80 -10.08 -0.32
N LYS A 214 24.56 -10.24 -1.63
CA LYS A 214 23.22 -10.33 -2.24
C LYS A 214 22.37 -11.35 -1.45
N LYS A 215 21.38 -10.87 -0.69
CA LYS A 215 20.35 -11.68 -0.04
C LYS A 215 18.94 -11.27 -0.51
N PRO A 216 17.97 -12.20 -0.47
CA PRO A 216 16.67 -12.08 -1.12
C PRO A 216 15.75 -11.10 -0.39
N LYS A 217 14.95 -10.41 -1.19
CA LYS A 217 14.13 -9.25 -0.87
C LYS A 217 12.91 -9.64 -0.02
N SER A 218 12.93 -9.34 1.28
CA SER A 218 11.74 -9.33 2.12
C SER A 218 10.91 -8.06 1.84
N GLU A 219 9.61 -8.24 1.54
CA GLU A 219 8.67 -7.18 1.17
C GLU A 219 8.37 -6.23 2.35
N PRO A 220 8.41 -4.89 2.15
CA PRO A 220 7.75 -3.96 3.06
C PRO A 220 6.24 -3.92 2.76
N GLY A 221 5.43 -4.02 3.82
CA GLY A 221 3.97 -4.01 3.76
C GLY A 221 3.41 -2.74 3.12
N GLN A 222 2.61 -2.92 2.07
CA GLN A 222 1.87 -1.85 1.40
C GLN A 222 0.65 -1.43 2.23
N GLN A 223 0.67 -0.21 2.76
CA GLN A 223 -0.55 0.50 3.12
C GLN A 223 -1.23 0.99 1.84
N GLN A 224 -2.48 0.56 1.64
CA GLN A 224 -3.34 0.98 0.54
C GLN A 224 -3.68 2.47 0.67
N SER A 225 -3.27 3.29 -0.28
CA SER A 225 -3.71 4.67 -0.44
C SER A 225 -5.08 4.69 -1.12
N LYS A 226 -6.11 5.02 -0.36
CA LYS A 226 -7.40 5.47 -0.89
C LYS A 226 -7.17 6.84 -1.52
N GLU A 227 -7.57 6.98 -2.77
CA GLU A 227 -7.52 8.20 -3.58
C GLU A 227 -8.32 9.28 -2.85
N GLU A 228 -7.60 10.22 -2.25
CA GLU A 228 -8.13 11.36 -1.51
C GLU A 228 -7.22 12.53 -1.91
N GLU A 229 -7.86 13.56 -2.47
CA GLU A 229 -7.33 14.76 -3.14
C GLU A 229 -5.83 15.03 -2.94
N SER A 230 -5.10 15.16 -4.05
CA SER A 230 -3.64 15.35 -4.09
C SER A 230 -3.22 16.73 -3.57
N GLY A 231 -3.49 17.02 -2.30
CA GLY A 231 -2.80 18.07 -1.57
C GLY A 231 -1.32 17.71 -1.44
N GLU A 232 -0.47 18.73 -1.43
CA GLU A 232 0.99 18.59 -1.29
C GLU A 232 1.35 17.69 -0.10
N ASN A 233 2.05 16.58 -0.38
CA ASN A 233 2.41 15.60 0.63
C ASN A 233 3.62 16.08 1.47
N PHE A 234 3.39 17.05 2.35
CA PHE A 234 4.43 17.64 3.21
C PHE A 234 5.14 16.60 4.08
N VAL A 235 4.44 15.55 4.52
CA VAL A 235 5.05 14.45 5.31
C VAL A 235 6.09 13.72 4.47
N GLY A 236 5.77 13.41 3.22
CA GLY A 236 6.69 12.77 2.28
C GLY A 236 7.89 13.66 1.95
N GLN A 237 7.65 14.94 1.66
CA GLN A 237 8.70 15.92 1.37
C GLN A 237 9.68 16.08 2.54
N LEU A 238 9.17 16.22 3.77
CA LEU A 238 10.00 16.34 4.97
C LEU A 238 10.86 15.09 5.19
N LEU A 239 10.29 13.90 5.02
CA LEU A 239 11.05 12.65 5.13
C LEU A 239 12.14 12.51 4.07
N GLU A 240 11.90 13.00 2.85
CA GLU A 240 12.89 12.97 1.79
C GLU A 240 14.01 13.98 2.02
N PHE A 241 13.68 15.18 2.49
CA PHE A 241 14.65 16.19 2.92
C PHE A 241 15.56 15.64 4.02
N GLN A 242 15.00 15.03 5.07
CA GLN A 242 15.77 14.45 6.19
C GLN A 242 16.70 13.33 5.72
N ARG A 243 16.24 12.46 4.79
CA ARG A 243 17.11 11.44 4.17
C ARG A 243 18.22 12.05 3.31
N ALA A 244 17.94 13.13 2.59
CA ALA A 244 18.93 13.78 1.73
C ALA A 244 20.02 14.50 2.53
N THR A 245 19.67 15.07 3.68
CA THR A 245 20.61 15.72 4.60
C THR A 245 21.30 14.75 5.56
N GLY A 246 20.88 13.48 5.59
CA GLY A 246 21.38 12.48 6.53
C GLY A 246 20.95 12.74 7.98
N ALA A 247 19.91 13.56 8.17
CA ALA A 247 19.35 13.88 9.47
C ALA A 247 18.33 12.80 9.91
N PRO A 248 18.14 12.60 11.22
CA PRO A 248 17.26 11.57 11.74
C PRO A 248 15.79 11.82 11.38
N GLN A 249 15.00 10.75 11.31
CA GLN A 249 13.59 10.86 10.95
C GLN A 249 12.79 11.69 11.99
N PRO A 250 11.85 12.55 11.54
CA PRO A 250 11.03 13.35 12.43
C PRO A 250 10.12 12.46 13.29
N THR A 251 10.03 12.77 14.58
CA THR A 251 9.15 12.08 15.53
C THR A 251 7.83 12.82 15.64
N TYR A 252 6.73 12.16 15.30
CA TYR A 252 5.38 12.74 15.37
C TYR A 252 4.66 12.31 16.64
N THR A 253 4.34 13.28 17.50
CA THR A 253 3.54 13.10 18.71
C THR A 253 2.11 13.57 18.43
N ASP A 254 1.18 12.61 18.37
CA ASP A 254 -0.24 12.90 18.16
C ASP A 254 -0.92 13.20 19.51
N TYR A 255 -1.74 14.24 19.52
CA TYR A 255 -2.56 14.65 20.65
C TYR A 255 -4.03 14.57 20.25
N GLN A 256 -4.88 14.11 21.16
CA GLN A 256 -6.33 14.04 20.94
C GLN A 256 -7.06 15.01 21.86
N LEU A 257 -7.99 15.74 21.26
CA LEU A 257 -8.88 16.67 21.93
C LEU A 257 -10.31 16.36 21.51
N GLY A 258 -10.97 15.44 22.22
CA GLY A 258 -12.28 14.91 21.84
C GLY A 258 -12.22 14.14 20.51
N GLN A 259 -12.93 14.64 19.49
CA GLN A 259 -12.93 14.10 18.12
C GLN A 259 -11.90 14.76 17.20
N ARG A 260 -11.11 15.70 17.74
CA ARG A 260 -10.10 16.42 16.98
C ARG A 260 -8.70 15.94 17.32
N TRP A 261 -7.78 16.14 16.38
CA TRP A 261 -6.40 15.69 16.45
C TRP A 261 -5.47 16.88 16.25
N ALA A 262 -4.46 16.98 17.11
CA ALA A 262 -3.31 17.86 16.91
C ALA A 262 -2.06 16.98 16.80
N CYS A 263 -1.02 17.50 16.14
CA CYS A 263 0.23 16.76 15.99
C CYS A 263 1.40 17.73 16.12
N LEU A 264 2.44 17.29 16.82
CA LEU A 264 3.72 17.98 16.92
C LEU A 264 4.80 17.09 16.29
N ALA A 265 5.62 17.66 15.43
CA ALA A 265 6.75 17.01 14.77
C ALA A 265 8.06 17.50 15.38
N GLU A 266 8.76 16.63 16.08
CA GLU A 266 10.07 16.90 16.67
C GLU A 266 11.17 16.45 15.72
N ILE A 267 12.13 17.34 15.45
CA ILE A 267 13.30 17.08 14.62
C ILE A 267 14.53 17.34 15.48
N GLU A 268 15.45 16.36 15.50
CA GLU A 268 16.68 16.46 16.29
C GLU A 268 17.53 17.66 15.83
N GLY A 269 18.01 18.45 16.81
CA GLY A 269 18.74 19.68 16.54
C GLY A 269 17.89 20.95 16.51
N HIS A 270 16.57 20.85 16.72
CA HIS A 270 15.69 22.01 16.85
C HIS A 270 15.02 22.04 18.24
N ASP A 271 15.14 23.18 18.94
CA ASP A 271 14.63 23.33 20.31
C ASP A 271 13.10 23.32 20.41
N LYS A 272 12.40 23.55 19.29
CA LYS A 272 10.94 23.68 19.25
C LYS A 272 10.33 22.65 18.30
N PRO A 273 9.35 21.87 18.75
CA PRO A 273 8.62 20.98 17.86
C PRO A 273 7.76 21.80 16.89
N TYR A 274 7.61 21.30 15.67
CA TYR A 274 6.84 21.92 14.61
C TYR A 274 5.37 21.49 14.66
N GLY A 275 4.46 22.42 14.42
CA GLY A 275 3.01 22.19 14.45
C GLY A 275 2.33 23.10 15.47
N SER A 276 1.07 22.79 15.77
CA SER A 276 0.28 23.55 16.74
C SER A 276 -0.68 22.63 17.49
N LEU A 277 -0.75 22.83 18.80
CA LEU A 277 -1.78 22.22 19.66
C LEU A 277 -3.11 22.99 19.60
N GLU A 278 -3.08 24.24 19.13
CA GLU A 278 -4.23 25.14 19.05
C GLU A 278 -5.02 24.99 17.75
N ALA A 279 -4.46 24.27 16.76
CA ALA A 279 -5.12 23.97 15.48
C ALA A 279 -5.63 22.51 15.48
N PRO A 280 -6.82 22.22 16.03
CA PRO A 280 -7.39 20.87 16.04
C PRO A 280 -7.94 20.47 14.66
N PHE A 281 -7.43 19.38 14.09
CA PHE A 281 -7.86 18.82 12.80
C PHE A 281 -8.91 17.72 12.96
N GLY A 282 -9.72 17.48 11.92
CA GLY A 282 -10.71 16.39 11.92
C GLY A 282 -10.10 14.98 11.82
N SER A 283 -8.83 14.86 11.40
CA SER A 283 -8.16 13.57 11.24
C SER A 283 -6.68 13.63 11.64
N LYS A 284 -6.13 12.50 12.10
CA LYS A 284 -4.68 12.35 12.41
C LYS A 284 -3.80 12.66 11.20
N LYS A 285 -4.23 12.26 10.01
CA LYS A 285 -3.49 12.46 8.75
C LYS A 285 -3.34 13.96 8.47
N ALA A 286 -4.44 14.72 8.54
CA ALA A 286 -4.41 16.17 8.35
C ALA A 286 -3.55 16.87 9.41
N ALA A 287 -3.64 16.45 10.68
CA ALA A 287 -2.79 17.01 11.75
C ALA A 287 -1.29 16.82 11.50
N ARG A 288 -0.88 15.61 11.07
CA ARG A 288 0.51 15.32 10.72
C ARG A 288 0.98 16.08 9.49
N GLN A 289 0.12 16.21 8.48
CA GLN A 289 0.42 16.94 7.27
C GLN A 289 0.61 18.44 7.54
N HIS A 290 -0.20 19.00 8.44
CA HIS A 290 -0.02 20.37 8.92
C HIS A 290 1.29 20.54 9.71
N ALA A 291 1.59 19.65 10.68
CA ALA A 291 2.85 19.70 11.43
C ALA A 291 4.08 19.60 10.51
N ALA A 292 4.04 18.72 9.51
CA ALA A 292 5.08 18.61 8.50
C ALA A 292 5.16 19.87 7.64
N GLY A 293 4.02 20.45 7.23
CA GLY A 293 3.96 21.71 6.48
C GLY A 293 4.62 22.87 7.24
N CYS A 294 4.38 22.99 8.55
CA CYS A 294 5.05 23.97 9.41
C CYS A 294 6.58 23.78 9.41
N ALA A 295 7.06 22.53 9.49
CA ALA A 295 8.49 22.23 9.44
C ALA A 295 9.10 22.60 8.08
N VAL A 296 8.44 22.20 6.98
CA VAL A 296 8.88 22.54 5.61
C VAL A 296 8.93 24.05 5.41
N ALA A 297 7.90 24.78 5.84
CA ALA A 297 7.87 26.24 5.77
C ALA A 297 9.02 26.88 6.56
N HIS A 298 9.35 26.35 7.74
CA HIS A 298 10.49 26.82 8.53
C HIS A 298 11.83 26.59 7.81
N PHE A 299 12.07 25.40 7.23
CA PHE A 299 13.31 25.14 6.48
C PHE A 299 13.41 25.97 5.19
N LYS A 300 12.29 26.19 4.49
CA LYS A 300 12.20 27.10 3.34
C LYS A 300 12.56 28.52 3.76
N ALA A 301 12.01 29.03 4.87
CA ALA A 301 12.33 30.35 5.41
C ALA A 301 13.79 30.47 5.88
N ALA A 302 14.37 29.39 6.40
CA ALA A 302 15.78 29.34 6.81
C ALA A 302 16.77 29.21 5.62
N GLY A 303 16.29 29.07 4.38
CA GLY A 303 17.13 28.89 3.19
C GLY A 303 17.91 27.57 3.15
N THR A 304 17.55 26.60 3.99
CA THR A 304 18.18 25.26 4.04
C THR A 304 17.44 24.24 3.17
N TRP A 305 16.23 24.59 2.71
CA TRP A 305 15.45 23.75 1.81
C TRP A 305 15.99 23.83 0.38
N PRO A 306 16.39 22.73 -0.26
CA PRO A 306 16.96 22.79 -1.60
C PRO A 306 15.88 23.15 -2.62
N GLU A 307 16.19 24.10 -3.52
CA GLU A 307 15.28 24.53 -4.60
C GLU A 307 14.92 23.39 -5.59
N GLU A 308 15.72 22.32 -5.60
CA GLU A 308 15.49 21.15 -6.44
C GLU A 308 14.32 20.26 -5.95
N PHE A 309 13.90 20.40 -4.69
CA PHE A 309 12.72 19.71 -4.15
C PHE A 309 11.45 20.41 -4.64
N SER A 310 11.06 20.08 -5.87
CA SER A 310 9.80 20.50 -6.48
C SER A 310 8.60 20.12 -5.59
N ASP A 311 7.61 21.03 -5.49
CA ASP A 311 6.38 20.88 -4.70
C ASP A 311 5.55 19.62 -5.06
N VAL A 312 5.87 18.96 -6.18
CA VAL A 312 5.27 17.68 -6.58
C VAL A 312 5.95 16.54 -5.82
N GLY A 313 5.66 16.46 -4.52
CA GLY A 313 6.15 15.42 -3.61
C GLY A 313 5.88 14.01 -4.15
N GLY A 314 6.89 13.44 -4.77
CA GLY A 314 6.83 12.12 -5.36
C GLY A 314 8.20 11.75 -5.91
N ILE A 315 8.69 10.57 -5.53
CA ILE A 315 9.97 9.98 -5.93
C ILE A 315 9.96 9.73 -7.45
N LYS A 316 10.05 10.80 -8.25
CA LYS A 316 10.49 10.75 -9.63
C LYS A 316 11.97 11.08 -9.59
N LYS A 317 12.75 10.05 -9.29
CA LYS A 317 14.20 10.04 -9.41
C LYS A 317 14.56 10.66 -10.77
N ARG A 318 14.94 11.94 -10.80
CA ARG A 318 15.37 12.60 -12.03
C ARG A 318 16.58 11.82 -12.53
N LYS A 319 16.43 11.20 -13.69
CA LYS A 319 17.53 10.58 -14.43
C LYS A 319 18.50 11.72 -14.74
N ALA A 320 19.68 11.69 -14.13
CA ALA A 320 20.75 12.65 -14.41
C ALA A 320 20.96 12.70 -15.93
N ALA A 321 20.91 13.92 -16.49
CA ALA A 321 21.26 14.15 -17.88
C ALA A 321 22.72 13.74 -18.10
N PRO A 322 23.05 12.97 -19.16
CA PRO A 322 24.43 12.62 -19.44
C PRO A 322 25.18 13.88 -19.87
N ALA A 323 26.15 14.31 -19.05
CA ALA A 323 27.18 15.23 -19.48
C ALA A 323 28.05 14.53 -20.54
N ASN A 324 28.11 15.11 -21.73
CA ASN A 324 28.98 14.65 -22.83
C ASN A 324 30.46 14.76 -22.45
N PRO A 325 31.28 13.70 -22.60
CA PRO A 325 32.71 13.85 -22.78
C PRO A 325 33.09 13.84 -24.28
N PRO A 326 34.12 14.60 -24.69
CA PRO A 326 34.56 14.66 -26.07
C PRO A 326 35.32 13.40 -26.51
N SER A 327 35.16 13.10 -27.80
CA SER A 327 35.72 12.00 -28.58
C SER A 327 37.22 11.75 -28.40
N GLN A 328 37.63 10.47 -28.34
CA GLN A 328 38.89 9.99 -28.89
C GLN A 328 38.91 8.45 -29.10
N SER A 329 38.97 8.07 -30.38
CA SER A 329 39.76 6.99 -31.03
C SER A 329 39.86 5.56 -30.45
N ALA A 330 39.23 4.63 -31.20
CA ALA A 330 39.74 3.37 -31.77
C ALA A 330 40.42 2.29 -30.89
N SER A 331 39.76 1.11 -30.80
CA SER A 331 40.24 -0.20 -31.31
C SER A 331 39.15 -1.27 -31.20
N PRO A 332 39.10 -2.29 -32.09
CA PRO A 332 38.07 -3.33 -32.09
C PRO A 332 38.62 -4.63 -31.50
N ASP A 333 37.95 -5.22 -30.50
CA ASP A 333 38.08 -6.65 -30.28
C ASP A 333 36.81 -7.26 -29.68
N GLY A 334 36.42 -8.40 -30.24
CA GLY A 334 35.08 -8.95 -30.15
C GLY A 334 34.82 -9.72 -28.85
N ARG A 335 33.59 -9.59 -28.33
CA ARG A 335 32.92 -10.61 -27.49
C ARG A 335 31.40 -10.42 -27.53
N LYS A 336 30.72 -11.56 -27.62
CA LYS A 336 29.30 -11.81 -27.91
C LYS A 336 28.33 -11.11 -26.93
N PRO A 337 27.12 -10.69 -27.36
CA PRO A 337 26.13 -10.09 -26.48
C PRO A 337 25.41 -11.17 -25.64
N SER A 338 25.62 -11.14 -24.32
CA SER A 338 24.75 -11.82 -23.35
C SER A 338 23.78 -10.78 -22.81
N VAL A 339 22.51 -10.91 -23.23
CA VAL A 339 21.41 -10.04 -22.83
C VAL A 339 21.06 -10.31 -21.37
N ALA A 340 21.40 -9.39 -20.47
CA ALA A 340 20.88 -9.37 -19.10
C ALA A 340 20.63 -7.91 -18.69
N SER A 341 19.48 -7.39 -19.12
CA SER A 341 18.92 -6.12 -18.64
C SER A 341 18.48 -6.28 -17.18
N SER A 342 19.34 -5.93 -16.23
CA SER A 342 18.97 -5.84 -14.81
C SER A 342 18.28 -4.50 -14.54
N SER A 343 16.99 -4.60 -14.28
CA SER A 343 15.97 -3.56 -14.25
C SER A 343 16.08 -2.59 -13.06
N ALA A 344 15.96 -1.29 -13.36
CA ALA A 344 15.27 -0.30 -12.53
C ALA A 344 13.97 -0.91 -11.96
N ALA A 345 13.50 -0.49 -10.79
CA ALA A 345 12.28 -1.00 -10.14
C ALA A 345 11.10 -1.06 -11.13
N ALA A 346 11.00 -2.19 -11.84
CA ALA A 346 10.11 -2.33 -12.96
C ALA A 346 8.73 -2.48 -12.35
N ALA A 347 7.83 -1.55 -12.67
CA ALA A 347 6.42 -1.70 -12.36
C ALA A 347 5.99 -3.14 -12.71
N SER A 348 5.15 -3.77 -11.88
CA SER A 348 4.62 -5.10 -12.15
C SER A 348 4.14 -5.19 -13.61
N ALA A 349 4.37 -6.31 -14.30
CA ALA A 349 3.96 -6.47 -15.70
C ALA A 349 2.48 -6.12 -15.90
N GLN A 350 1.64 -6.43 -14.92
CA GLN A 350 0.21 -6.06 -14.90
C GLN A 350 -0.03 -4.54 -14.91
N SER A 351 0.75 -3.79 -14.13
CA SER A 351 0.68 -2.33 -14.08
C SER A 351 1.17 -1.70 -15.40
N GLN A 352 2.21 -2.29 -16.02
CA GLN A 352 2.68 -1.83 -17.33
C GLN A 352 1.64 -2.07 -18.42
N VAL A 353 0.96 -3.22 -18.43
CA VAL A 353 -0.14 -3.52 -19.36
C VAL A 353 -1.27 -2.51 -19.20
N ALA A 354 -1.71 -2.22 -17.97
CA ALA A 354 -2.77 -1.25 -17.73
C ALA A 354 -2.38 0.17 -18.20
N SER A 355 -1.15 0.60 -17.93
CA SER A 355 -0.65 1.91 -18.38
C SER A 355 -0.55 2.01 -19.91
N LEU A 356 -0.07 0.95 -20.59
CA LEU A 356 -0.01 0.93 -22.05
C LEU A 356 -1.38 0.82 -22.71
N ALA A 357 -2.30 0.06 -22.13
CA ALA A 357 -3.68 -0.03 -22.60
C ALA A 357 -4.33 1.35 -22.61
N HIS A 358 -4.19 2.12 -21.52
CA HIS A 358 -4.68 3.49 -21.44
C HIS A 358 -4.02 4.40 -22.50
N MET A 359 -2.71 4.29 -22.71
CA MET A 359 -2.00 5.06 -23.75
C MET A 359 -2.47 4.74 -25.17
N LEU A 360 -2.90 3.51 -25.41
CA LEU A 360 -3.45 3.05 -26.69
C LEU A 360 -4.97 3.22 -26.79
N SER A 361 -5.60 3.91 -25.82
CA SER A 361 -7.05 4.09 -25.73
C SER A 361 -7.84 2.77 -25.76
N LEU A 362 -7.26 1.72 -25.18
CA LEU A 362 -7.92 0.44 -24.92
C LEU A 362 -8.51 0.44 -23.51
N SER A 363 -9.52 -0.40 -23.27
CA SER A 363 -10.10 -0.55 -21.94
C SER A 363 -9.11 -1.10 -20.91
N THR A 364 -9.50 -1.09 -19.63
CA THR A 364 -8.76 -1.81 -18.60
C THR A 364 -8.73 -3.32 -18.91
N PRO A 365 -7.57 -3.99 -18.80
CA PRO A 365 -7.43 -5.42 -19.08
C PRO A 365 -8.16 -6.29 -18.04
N GLU A 366 -8.99 -7.23 -18.51
CA GLU A 366 -9.70 -8.23 -17.70
C GLU A 366 -9.01 -9.60 -17.84
N TYR A 367 -8.51 -10.17 -16.74
CA TYR A 367 -7.86 -11.48 -16.73
C TYR A 367 -8.87 -12.56 -16.37
N ARG A 368 -9.22 -13.43 -17.32
CA ARG A 368 -10.16 -14.54 -17.12
C ARG A 368 -9.40 -15.84 -16.87
N PHE A 369 -9.79 -16.54 -15.82
CA PHE A 369 -9.24 -17.83 -15.44
C PHE A 369 -10.18 -18.93 -15.92
N THR A 370 -9.70 -19.81 -16.79
CA THR A 370 -10.43 -21.02 -17.17
C THR A 370 -9.85 -22.19 -16.39
N TYR A 371 -10.72 -22.92 -15.70
CA TYR A 371 -10.36 -24.14 -14.98
C TYR A 371 -10.54 -25.31 -15.94
N THR A 372 -9.42 -25.93 -16.33
CA THR A 372 -9.43 -27.01 -17.31
C THR A 372 -9.78 -28.36 -16.67
N ASP A 373 -9.50 -28.53 -15.37
CA ASP A 373 -9.85 -29.73 -14.60
C ASP A 373 -10.14 -29.34 -13.14
N PRO A 374 -11.35 -29.60 -12.61
CA PRO A 374 -11.67 -29.37 -11.19
C PRO A 374 -10.85 -30.23 -10.23
N SER A 375 -10.19 -31.28 -10.72
CA SER A 375 -9.35 -32.20 -9.92
C SER A 375 -7.96 -31.63 -9.62
N ALA A 376 -7.51 -30.62 -10.37
CA ALA A 376 -6.19 -29.98 -10.22
C ALA A 376 -6.36 -28.48 -9.89
N SER A 377 -6.69 -28.18 -8.63
CA SER A 377 -7.03 -26.82 -8.15
C SER A 377 -5.94 -25.76 -8.36
N ASP A 378 -4.68 -26.18 -8.52
CA ASP A 378 -3.52 -25.29 -8.54
C ASP A 378 -3.03 -24.94 -9.95
N ILE A 379 -3.58 -25.60 -10.98
CA ILE A 379 -3.18 -25.40 -12.37
C ILE A 379 -4.19 -24.47 -13.04
N HIS A 380 -3.73 -23.32 -13.50
CA HIS A 380 -4.59 -22.29 -14.09
C HIS A 380 -4.23 -22.01 -15.54
N THR A 381 -5.28 -21.88 -16.37
CA THR A 381 -5.19 -21.28 -17.69
C THR A 381 -5.77 -19.87 -17.62
N VAL A 382 -5.03 -18.88 -18.14
CA VAL A 382 -5.39 -17.46 -18.06
C VAL A 382 -5.23 -16.80 -19.42
N SER A 383 -6.23 -15.99 -19.78
CA SER A 383 -6.21 -15.12 -20.96
C SER A 383 -6.64 -13.70 -20.58
N CYS A 384 -6.08 -12.71 -21.27
CA CYS A 384 -6.42 -11.30 -21.08
C CYS A 384 -7.44 -10.86 -22.14
N TYR A 385 -8.45 -10.10 -21.73
CA TYR A 385 -9.49 -9.54 -22.59
C TYR A 385 -9.54 -8.01 -22.41
N PHE A 386 -9.82 -7.30 -23.49
CA PHE A 386 -10.11 -5.86 -23.47
C PHE A 386 -11.57 -5.67 -23.86
N ARG A 387 -12.38 -5.15 -22.94
CA ARG A 387 -13.78 -4.82 -23.22
C ARG A 387 -13.84 -3.73 -24.27
N ASP A 388 -14.72 -3.88 -25.26
CA ASP A 388 -14.88 -2.90 -26.33
C ASP A 388 -13.55 -2.61 -27.08
N GLY A 389 -12.63 -3.59 -27.09
CA GLY A 389 -11.31 -3.47 -27.71
C GLY A 389 -11.32 -3.56 -29.24
N GLY A 390 -12.48 -3.73 -29.86
CA GLY A 390 -12.64 -3.94 -31.30
C GLY A 390 -11.83 -5.14 -31.79
N ALA A 391 -10.88 -4.91 -32.70
CA ALA A 391 -9.97 -5.94 -33.20
C ALA A 391 -9.07 -6.57 -32.10
N HIS A 392 -9.02 -5.96 -30.90
CA HIS A 392 -8.22 -6.39 -29.76
C HIS A 392 -9.05 -6.99 -28.62
N GLU A 393 -10.34 -7.29 -28.83
CA GLU A 393 -11.24 -7.83 -27.80
C GLU A 393 -10.93 -9.30 -27.42
N GLY A 394 -10.22 -10.02 -28.29
CA GLY A 394 -9.96 -11.46 -28.13
C GLY A 394 -9.01 -11.85 -26.99
N PRO A 395 -8.89 -13.17 -26.73
CA PRO A 395 -7.95 -13.69 -25.73
C PRO A 395 -6.51 -13.39 -26.14
N ILE A 396 -5.92 -12.38 -25.52
CA ILE A 396 -4.54 -11.98 -25.73
C ILE A 396 -3.67 -12.64 -24.66
N GLY A 397 -2.53 -13.15 -25.11
CA GLY A 397 -1.50 -13.67 -24.20
C GLY A 397 -1.94 -14.89 -23.40
N GLU A 398 -2.72 -15.80 -23.99
CA GLU A 398 -3.15 -17.03 -23.32
C GLU A 398 -1.94 -17.83 -22.81
N VAL A 399 -2.02 -18.24 -21.54
CA VAL A 399 -1.05 -19.12 -20.90
C VAL A 399 -1.81 -20.27 -20.25
N ARG A 400 -1.43 -21.50 -20.59
CA ARG A 400 -2.03 -22.73 -20.08
C ARG A 400 -1.11 -23.38 -19.06
N ASN A 401 -1.70 -24.14 -18.15
CA ASN A 401 -1.00 -25.03 -17.23
C ASN A 401 0.03 -24.35 -16.30
N ILE A 402 -0.28 -23.17 -15.76
CA ILE A 402 0.62 -22.49 -14.81
C ILE A 402 0.19 -22.74 -13.38
N PHE A 403 1.13 -23.17 -12.55
CA PHE A 403 0.93 -23.37 -11.12
C PHE A 403 0.76 -22.03 -10.40
N GLY A 404 -0.37 -21.87 -9.71
CA GLY A 404 -0.69 -20.72 -8.86
C GLY A 404 -1.24 -19.50 -9.61
N LYS A 405 -2.37 -18.95 -9.11
CA LYS A 405 -3.11 -17.83 -9.72
C LYS A 405 -2.24 -16.58 -9.97
N LYS A 406 -1.38 -16.22 -9.01
CA LYS A 406 -0.51 -15.03 -9.10
C LYS A 406 0.51 -15.17 -10.24
N ASN A 407 1.09 -16.36 -10.39
CA ASN A 407 2.09 -16.62 -11.42
C ASN A 407 1.45 -16.67 -12.81
N ALA A 408 0.33 -17.38 -12.95
CA ALA A 408 -0.44 -17.47 -14.19
C ALA A 408 -0.86 -16.08 -14.71
N LYS A 409 -1.35 -15.20 -13.81
CA LYS A 409 -1.71 -13.82 -14.15
C LYS A 409 -0.50 -12.98 -14.56
N ASN A 410 0.66 -13.18 -13.94
CA ASN A 410 1.88 -12.43 -14.28
C ASN A 410 2.47 -12.86 -15.63
N GLU A 411 2.47 -14.16 -15.93
CA GLU A 411 2.90 -14.68 -17.24
C GLU A 411 1.96 -14.24 -18.38
N CYS A 412 0.65 -14.27 -18.14
CA CYS A 412 -0.33 -13.72 -19.08
C CYS A 412 -0.10 -12.21 -19.33
N ALA A 413 0.20 -11.44 -18.26
CA ALA A 413 0.53 -10.02 -18.38
C ALA A 413 1.81 -9.79 -19.20
N ARG A 414 2.84 -10.64 -19.09
CA ARG A 414 4.06 -10.53 -19.90
C ARG A 414 3.79 -10.69 -21.40
N LYS A 415 3.01 -11.71 -21.78
CA LYS A 415 2.62 -11.90 -23.19
C LYS A 415 1.76 -10.76 -23.71
N THR A 416 0.82 -10.29 -22.88
CA THR A 416 -0.05 -9.15 -23.21
C THR A 416 0.76 -7.87 -23.38
N LEU A 417 1.77 -7.64 -22.54
CA LEU A 417 2.67 -6.50 -22.64
C LEU A 417 3.43 -6.48 -23.97
N GLN A 418 3.97 -7.63 -24.38
CA GLN A 418 4.66 -7.77 -25.66
C GLN A 418 3.74 -7.44 -26.84
N TYR A 419 2.48 -7.90 -26.78
CA TYR A 419 1.47 -7.57 -27.79
C TYR A 419 1.21 -6.06 -27.87
N LEU A 420 0.98 -5.39 -26.73
CA LEU A 420 0.72 -3.95 -26.69
C LEU A 420 1.91 -3.12 -27.17
N ILE A 421 3.14 -3.54 -26.89
CA ILE A 421 4.35 -2.87 -27.41
C ILE A 421 4.38 -2.95 -28.95
N ASN A 422 4.08 -4.12 -29.53
CA ASN A 422 4.03 -4.26 -30.98
C ASN A 422 2.93 -3.38 -31.60
N LEU A 423 1.75 -3.36 -30.98
CA LEU A 423 0.64 -2.51 -31.43
C LEU A 423 0.99 -1.03 -31.37
N LYS A 424 1.68 -0.60 -30.31
CA LYS A 424 2.20 0.77 -30.19
C LYS A 424 3.16 1.09 -31.34
N ASN A 425 4.13 0.22 -31.59
CA ASN A 425 5.12 0.42 -32.66
C ASN A 425 4.46 0.46 -34.05
N GLU A 426 3.42 -0.35 -34.28
CA GLU A 426 2.65 -0.34 -35.53
C GLU A 426 1.93 1.00 -35.74
N ARG A 427 1.26 1.52 -34.69
CA ARG A 427 0.62 2.85 -34.75
C ARG A 427 1.63 3.97 -34.99
N GLU A 428 2.79 3.91 -34.32
CA GLU A 428 3.88 4.88 -34.54
C GLU A 428 4.44 4.80 -35.96
N ALA A 429 4.60 3.59 -36.53
CA ALA A 429 5.08 3.42 -37.90
C ALA A 429 4.10 3.98 -38.93
N ILE A 430 2.79 3.77 -38.74
CA ILE A 430 1.74 4.34 -39.59
C ILE A 430 1.74 5.87 -39.48
N ALA A 431 1.80 6.42 -38.26
CA ALA A 431 1.86 7.85 -38.02
C ALA A 431 3.10 8.48 -38.68
N ASN A 432 4.27 7.86 -38.53
CA ASN A 432 5.51 8.32 -39.17
C ASN A 432 5.41 8.30 -40.70
N ARG A 433 4.76 7.29 -41.29
CA ARG A 433 4.53 7.21 -42.74
C ARG A 433 3.61 8.32 -43.23
N LEU A 434 2.55 8.64 -42.49
CA LEU A 434 1.63 9.74 -42.83
C LEU A 434 2.32 11.10 -42.74
N ILE A 435 3.10 11.35 -41.68
CA ILE A 435 3.85 12.59 -41.51
C ILE A 435 4.90 12.76 -42.63
N ALA A 436 5.61 11.68 -43.00
CA ALA A 436 6.56 11.70 -44.10
C ALA A 436 5.88 11.99 -45.46
N GLY A 437 4.70 11.41 -45.70
CA GLY A 437 3.92 11.66 -46.92
C GLY A 437 3.43 13.10 -47.06
N ILE A 438 2.98 13.72 -45.97
CA ILE A 438 2.53 15.12 -45.96
C ILE A 438 3.70 16.08 -46.23
N LYS A 439 4.87 15.82 -45.64
CA LYS A 439 6.06 16.65 -45.84
C LYS A 439 6.60 16.57 -47.27
N GLY A 440 6.41 15.44 -47.96
CA GLY A 440 6.75 15.27 -49.37
C GLY A 440 5.73 15.85 -50.36
N GLY A 441 4.51 16.16 -49.91
CA GLY A 441 3.45 16.73 -50.75
C GLY A 441 3.51 18.26 -50.92
N ALA A 442 4.31 18.95 -50.10
CA ALA A 442 4.43 20.41 -50.15
C ALA A 442 5.31 20.94 -51.30
N GLU A 443 5.98 20.06 -52.06
CA GLU A 443 6.85 20.45 -53.18
C GLU A 443 6.21 20.22 -54.56
N ILE A 444 4.97 19.70 -54.63
CA ILE A 444 4.20 19.55 -55.88
C ILE A 444 3.07 20.61 -55.96
N ALA A 445 3.30 21.80 -55.40
CA ALA A 445 2.40 22.95 -55.53
C ALA A 445 2.98 24.08 -56.41
N SER A 446 4.08 23.85 -57.14
CA SER A 446 4.69 24.86 -58.03
C SER A 446 4.65 24.50 -59.53
N VAL A 447 4.07 23.37 -59.94
CA VAL A 447 3.88 23.03 -61.35
C VAL A 447 2.41 22.69 -61.60
N GLY A 448 1.60 23.72 -61.81
CA GLY A 448 0.17 23.56 -62.10
C GLY A 448 -0.56 24.86 -62.37
N VAL A 449 0.15 25.88 -62.88
CA VAL A 449 -0.46 27.04 -63.53
C VAL A 449 -1.02 26.56 -64.87
N GLY A 450 -2.36 26.63 -65.01
CA GLY A 450 -3.01 26.79 -66.31
C GLY A 450 -3.30 25.52 -67.10
N MET A 451 -4.44 24.88 -66.83
CA MET A 451 -5.32 24.46 -67.93
C MET A 451 -6.75 24.87 -67.61
N ALA A 452 -7.20 25.90 -68.32
CA ALA A 452 -8.60 26.22 -68.50
C ALA A 452 -9.26 25.03 -69.20
N MET A 453 -10.35 24.52 -68.63
CA MET A 453 -11.27 23.68 -69.36
C MET A 453 -12.66 24.30 -69.19
N ASP A 454 -13.07 24.98 -70.25
CA ASP A 454 -14.42 25.39 -70.58
C ASP A 454 -15.43 24.25 -70.36
N GLY A 455 -16.63 24.61 -69.93
CA GLY A 455 -17.79 23.72 -70.02
C GLY A 455 -18.89 24.02 -69.01
N GLU A 456 -19.81 24.91 -69.41
CA GLU A 456 -21.24 24.94 -69.04
C GLU A 456 -21.83 23.50 -69.01
N GLU A 457 -22.89 23.13 -68.29
CA GLU A 457 -24.18 23.80 -68.11
C GLU A 457 -25.02 22.97 -67.13
N SER A 458 -25.89 23.61 -66.34
CA SER A 458 -27.13 23.08 -65.73
C SER A 458 -27.01 21.93 -64.70
N ILE A 459 -27.58 22.01 -63.49
CA ILE A 459 -29.02 22.01 -63.22
C ILE A 459 -29.30 22.69 -61.87
N ALA A 460 -30.26 23.60 -61.90
CA ALA A 460 -30.90 24.23 -60.76
C ALA A 460 -31.83 23.27 -59.99
N LYS A 461 -31.86 23.36 -58.65
CA LYS A 461 -33.04 23.75 -57.84
C LYS A 461 -32.96 23.27 -56.39
N LYS A 462 -33.45 24.16 -55.51
CA LYS A 462 -34.00 23.94 -54.15
C LYS A 462 -32.98 23.61 -53.05
N LYS A 463 -32.99 24.26 -51.89
CA LYS A 463 -34.01 25.08 -51.22
C LYS A 463 -33.29 25.94 -50.16
N GLU A 464 -33.64 27.22 -50.10
CA GLU A 464 -33.38 28.11 -48.97
C GLU A 464 -34.10 27.58 -47.72
N GLU A 465 -33.41 27.62 -46.58
CA GLU A 465 -34.01 27.97 -45.29
C GLU A 465 -32.92 28.62 -44.44
N GLU A 466 -32.92 29.94 -44.54
CA GLU A 466 -32.51 30.96 -43.58
C GLU A 466 -33.07 30.66 -42.18
N ILE A 467 -32.29 30.93 -41.12
CA ILE A 467 -32.64 31.21 -39.69
C ILE A 467 -31.29 31.19 -38.93
N SER A 468 -30.59 32.33 -38.88
CA SER A 468 -30.56 33.34 -37.80
C SER A 468 -29.55 33.01 -36.69
N ASP A 469 -28.40 33.68 -36.76
CA ASP A 469 -27.67 34.13 -35.58
C ASP A 469 -28.61 35.02 -34.76
N ASP A 470 -28.86 34.65 -33.51
CA ASP A 470 -29.02 35.61 -32.42
C ASP A 470 -28.87 34.90 -31.06
N GLU A 471 -27.84 35.35 -30.32
CA GLU A 471 -28.03 35.96 -29.01
C GLU A 471 -28.91 35.20 -27.99
N THR A 472 -28.28 34.57 -27.00
CA THR A 472 -28.75 34.71 -25.60
C THR A 472 -27.68 34.28 -24.60
N ASP A 473 -27.17 35.31 -23.93
CA ASP A 473 -26.81 35.31 -22.51
C ASP A 473 -27.87 34.60 -21.63
N VAL A 474 -27.49 34.37 -20.37
CA VAL A 474 -28.29 33.93 -19.22
C VAL A 474 -28.02 32.48 -18.84
N TYR A 475 -27.20 32.29 -17.80
CA TYR A 475 -27.67 31.71 -16.54
C TYR A 475 -26.64 32.01 -15.43
N GLU A 476 -26.74 33.23 -14.90
CA GLU A 476 -26.48 33.48 -13.49
C GLU A 476 -27.72 33.08 -12.68
N ASP A 477 -27.45 32.38 -11.57
CA ASP A 477 -28.13 32.49 -10.28
C ASP A 477 -29.29 31.54 -9.89
N ALA A 478 -29.20 31.16 -8.61
CA ALA A 478 -30.18 30.62 -7.68
C ALA A 478 -30.76 29.18 -7.87
N MET A 479 -30.33 28.28 -6.98
CA MET A 479 -31.30 27.71 -6.02
C MET A 479 -30.60 27.23 -4.74
N GLU A 480 -30.80 28.00 -3.67
CA GLU A 480 -30.92 27.49 -2.31
C GLU A 480 -32.09 26.48 -2.24
N HIS A 481 -31.87 25.37 -1.53
CA HIS A 481 -32.89 24.75 -0.68
C HIS A 481 -32.26 23.89 0.41
#